data_AF-A0A8J5WLF4-F1
#
_entry.id   AF-A0A8J5WLF4-F1
#
_cell.length_a   1.000
_cell.length_b   1.000
_cell.length_c   1.000
_cell.angle_alpha   90.00
_cell.angle_beta   90.00
_cell.angle_gamma   90.00
#
_symmetry.space_group_name_H-M   'P 1'
#
loop_
_entity.id
_entity.type
_entity.pdbx_description
1 polymer ?
#
loop_
_entity_poly.entity_id
_entity_poly.type
_entity_poly.pdbx_seq_one_letter_code
_entity_poly.pdbx_strand_id
1 'polypeptide(L)'
;MDASSVALYGQLKAAQPFFLLAGPNVIESEEHVLKMAKHIKDITTKLGLPLVFKSSFDKANRTSSKSFRGPGLEEGLKILEKVKTTYDLPVVTDVHESHQCEAVGRVADIIQIPAFLCRQVQDK
;
A
#
# COMPACT_ATOMS: atom_id res chain seq x y z
N MET A 1 -14.03 12.90 -0.34
CA MET A 1 -13.72 11.46 -0.26
C MET A 1 -14.87 10.72 -0.89
N ASP A 2 -14.60 9.74 -1.75
CA ASP A 2 -15.67 8.89 -2.29
C ASP A 2 -16.29 8.01 -1.19
N ALA A 3 -17.47 7.45 -1.46
CA ALA A 3 -18.21 6.65 -0.50
C ALA A 3 -17.43 5.41 -0.02
N SER A 4 -16.59 4.82 -0.88
CA SER A 4 -15.73 3.69 -0.55
C SER A 4 -14.66 4.04 0.48
N SER A 5 -14.02 5.20 0.36
CA SER A 5 -12.99 5.67 1.29
C SER A 5 -13.55 5.91 2.68
N VAL A 6 -14.77 6.48 2.76
CA VAL A 6 -15.47 6.72 4.03
C VAL A 6 -15.86 5.39 4.68
N ALA A 7 -16.32 4.42 3.89
CA ALA A 7 -16.66 3.09 4.38
C ALA A 7 -15.42 2.36 4.95
N LEU A 8 -14.29 2.38 4.24
CA LEU A 8 -13.05 1.77 4.72
C LEU A 8 -12.58 2.40 6.04
N TYR A 9 -12.55 3.74 6.13
CA TYR A 9 -12.18 4.41 7.38
C TYR A 9 -13.07 4.01 8.55
N GLY A 10 -14.40 3.94 8.34
CA GLY A 10 -15.35 3.48 9.35
C GLY A 10 -15.07 2.04 9.80
N GLN A 11 -14.84 1.13 8.84
CA GLN A 11 -14.51 -0.26 9.12
C GLN A 11 -13.22 -0.40 9.94
N LEU A 12 -12.15 0.29 9.55
CA LEU A 12 -10.87 0.21 10.25
C LEU A 12 -10.94 0.83 11.65
N LYS A 13 -11.67 1.94 11.82
CA LYS A 13 -11.86 2.59 13.12
C LYS A 13 -12.66 1.72 14.09
N ALA A 14 -13.65 0.99 13.60
CA ALA A 14 -14.49 0.10 14.41
C ALA A 14 -13.88 -1.30 14.61
N ALA A 15 -12.75 -1.61 13.97
CA ALA A 15 -12.13 -2.93 14.05
C ALA A 15 -11.75 -3.29 15.49
N GLN A 16 -12.06 -4.53 15.87
CA GLN A 16 -11.73 -5.11 17.16
C GLN A 16 -11.17 -6.52 16.95
N PRO A 17 -10.12 -6.96 17.67
CA PRO A 17 -9.33 -6.17 18.62
C PRO A 17 -8.41 -5.13 17.94
N PHE A 18 -8.11 -5.33 16.65
CA PHE A 18 -7.32 -4.44 15.81
C PHE A 18 -7.56 -4.76 14.34
N PHE A 19 -7.01 -3.96 13.44
CA PHE A 19 -6.87 -4.28 12.01
C PHE A 19 -5.38 -4.40 11.65
N LEU A 20 -5.08 -5.09 10.55
CA LEU A 20 -3.71 -5.33 10.12
C LEU A 20 -3.39 -4.55 8.84
N LEU A 21 -2.29 -3.79 8.87
CA LEU A 21 -1.60 -3.28 7.70
C LEU A 21 -0.38 -4.18 7.47
N ALA A 22 -0.40 -5.04 6.45
CA ALA A 22 0.67 -6.02 6.26
C ALA A 22 0.94 -6.37 4.80
N GLY A 23 2.19 -6.72 4.54
CA GLY A 23 2.68 -7.20 3.24
C GLY A 23 4.21 -7.06 3.16
N PRO A 24 4.81 -7.36 2.01
CA PRO A 24 6.24 -7.26 1.84
C PRO A 24 6.71 -5.80 1.91
N ASN A 25 8.00 -5.60 2.20
CA ASN A 25 8.56 -4.26 2.33
C ASN A 25 8.49 -3.50 0.99
N VAL A 26 8.91 -4.14 -0.09
CA VAL A 26 8.95 -3.59 -1.46
C VAL A 26 8.37 -4.62 -2.42
N ILE A 27 7.82 -4.18 -3.53
CA ILE A 27 7.43 -5.05 -4.63
C ILE A 27 8.71 -5.61 -5.26
N GLU A 28 8.95 -6.91 -5.10
CA GLU A 28 10.09 -7.61 -5.70
C GLU A 28 9.72 -8.20 -7.07
N SER A 29 8.54 -8.79 -7.17
CA SER A 29 7.93 -9.27 -8.40
C SER A 29 6.41 -9.37 -8.24
N GLU A 30 5.67 -9.39 -9.36
CA GLU A 30 4.22 -9.58 -9.33
C GLU A 30 3.83 -10.90 -8.64
N GLU A 31 4.50 -12.00 -9.01
CA GLU A 31 4.25 -13.32 -8.44
C GLU A 31 4.44 -13.32 -6.91
N HIS A 32 5.54 -12.74 -6.43
CA HIS A 32 5.83 -12.70 -5.00
C HIS A 32 4.76 -11.91 -4.25
N VAL A 33 4.38 -10.74 -4.76
CA VAL A 33 3.38 -9.88 -4.12
C VAL A 33 2.00 -10.53 -4.09
N LEU A 34 1.56 -11.15 -5.19
CA LEU A 34 0.28 -11.86 -5.23
C LEU A 34 0.27 -13.05 -4.26
N LYS A 35 1.35 -13.82 -4.22
CA LYS A 35 1.51 -14.94 -3.28
C LYS A 35 1.41 -14.46 -1.83
N MET A 36 2.11 -13.38 -1.48
CA MET A 36 2.06 -12.79 -0.13
C MET A 36 0.67 -12.29 0.21
N ALA A 37 0.01 -11.56 -0.69
CA ALA A 37 -1.35 -11.07 -0.50
C ALA A 37 -2.34 -12.21 -0.21
N LYS A 38 -2.29 -13.28 -1.01
CA LYS A 38 -3.13 -14.46 -0.80
C LYS A 38 -2.92 -15.07 0.58
N HIS A 39 -1.67 -15.36 0.94
CA HIS A 39 -1.38 -16.05 2.20
C HIS A 39 -1.75 -15.21 3.43
N ILE A 40 -1.46 -13.91 3.42
CA ILE A 40 -1.83 -13.02 4.52
C ILE A 40 -3.36 -12.92 4.62
N LYS A 41 -4.07 -12.77 3.49
CA LYS A 41 -5.55 -12.78 3.46
C LYS A 41 -6.12 -14.07 4.03
N ASP A 42 -5.60 -15.22 3.63
CA ASP A 42 -6.09 -16.52 4.13
C ASP A 42 -5.96 -16.61 5.65
N ILE A 43 -4.87 -16.10 6.22
CA ILE A 43 -4.63 -16.06 7.67
C ILE A 43 -5.59 -15.08 8.35
N THR A 44 -5.67 -13.84 7.87
CA THR A 44 -6.51 -12.81 8.51
C THR A 44 -7.99 -13.14 8.41
N THR A 45 -8.42 -13.75 7.30
CA THR A 45 -9.80 -14.25 7.12
C THR A 45 -10.15 -15.31 8.16
N LYS A 46 -9.26 -16.29 8.38
CA LYS A 46 -9.47 -17.34 9.40
C LYS A 46 -9.55 -16.76 10.82
N LEU A 47 -8.83 -15.68 11.09
CA LEU A 47 -8.81 -15.00 12.38
C LEU A 47 -9.89 -13.91 12.52
N GLY A 48 -10.66 -13.62 11.46
CA GLY A 48 -11.64 -12.54 11.45
C GLY A 48 -11.02 -11.14 11.55
N LEU A 49 -9.75 -10.97 11.16
CA LEU A 49 -9.04 -9.69 11.23
C LEU A 49 -9.18 -8.92 9.91
N PRO A 50 -9.60 -7.64 9.94
CA PRO A 50 -9.52 -6.77 8.76
C PRO A 50 -8.08 -6.59 8.29
N LEU A 51 -7.86 -6.64 6.98
CA LEU A 51 -6.55 -6.51 6.35
C LEU A 51 -6.55 -5.38 5.33
N VAL A 52 -5.53 -4.53 5.40
CA VAL A 52 -5.10 -3.65 4.32
C VAL A 52 -3.72 -4.10 3.87
N PHE A 53 -3.58 -4.43 2.59
CA PHE A 53 -2.33 -4.96 2.06
C PHE A 53 -1.31 -3.84 1.83
N LYS A 54 -0.08 -4.00 2.31
CA LYS A 54 0.99 -3.00 2.20
C LYS A 54 2.14 -3.49 1.33
N SER A 55 2.56 -2.67 0.37
CA SER A 55 3.90 -2.81 -0.24
C SER A 55 4.37 -1.47 -0.83
N SER A 56 5.69 -1.24 -0.89
CA SER A 56 6.25 -0.04 -1.53
C SER A 56 6.56 -0.32 -3.00
N PHE A 57 6.22 0.59 -3.92
CA PHE A 57 6.68 0.52 -5.32
C PHE A 57 8.10 1.08 -5.52
N ASP A 58 8.56 1.93 -4.60
CA ASP A 58 9.90 2.52 -4.60
C ASP A 58 10.44 2.64 -3.16
N LYS A 59 11.76 2.46 -3.00
CA LYS A 59 12.51 2.68 -1.75
C LYS A 59 13.52 3.79 -1.99
N ALA A 60 13.09 5.06 -1.94
CA ALA A 60 13.94 6.19 -2.28
C ALA A 60 15.06 6.49 -1.27
N ASN A 61 15.04 5.84 -0.11
CA ASN A 61 15.97 6.05 0.99
C ASN A 61 17.10 4.99 1.07
N ARG A 62 17.52 4.42 -0.07
CA ARG A 62 18.67 3.49 -0.13
C ARG A 62 19.98 4.27 -0.07
N THR A 63 20.97 3.74 0.66
CA THR A 63 22.30 4.34 0.81
C THR A 63 23.17 4.22 -0.45
N SER A 64 22.83 3.30 -1.36
CA SER A 64 23.49 3.12 -2.65
C SER A 64 22.49 3.27 -3.80
N SER A 65 22.88 4.03 -4.82
CA SER A 65 22.11 4.18 -6.06
C SER A 65 21.99 2.88 -6.86
N LYS A 66 22.86 1.90 -6.60
CA LYS A 66 22.85 0.58 -7.26
C LYS A 66 21.92 -0.43 -6.60
N SER A 67 21.38 -0.12 -5.41
CA SER A 67 20.47 -1.03 -4.72
C SER A 67 19.12 -1.11 -5.43
N PHE A 68 18.53 -2.32 -5.47
CA PHE A 68 17.16 -2.47 -5.94
C PHE A 68 16.20 -1.64 -5.08
N ARG A 69 15.32 -0.91 -5.75
CA ARG A 69 14.37 0.02 -5.13
C ARG A 69 12.92 -0.39 -5.32
N GLY A 70 12.63 -1.35 -6.19
CA GLY A 70 11.28 -1.69 -6.60
C GLY A 70 11.07 -1.47 -8.10
N PRO A 71 9.88 -1.79 -8.62
CA PRO A 71 9.53 -1.68 -10.03
C PRO A 71 9.29 -0.23 -10.49
N GLY A 72 9.21 0.73 -9.55
CA GLY A 72 8.84 2.11 -9.85
C GLY A 72 7.33 2.33 -9.89
N LEU A 73 6.92 3.58 -10.13
CA LEU A 73 5.54 4.04 -9.95
C LEU A 73 4.55 3.31 -10.85
N GLU A 74 4.77 3.30 -12.16
CA GLU A 74 3.79 2.77 -13.14
C GLU A 74 3.54 1.27 -12.96
N GLU A 75 4.60 0.46 -13.05
CA GLU A 75 4.47 -1.00 -12.91
C GLU A 75 4.10 -1.39 -11.46
N GLY A 76 4.59 -0.67 -10.46
CA GLY A 76 4.21 -0.91 -9.06
C GLY A 76 2.72 -0.69 -8.81
N LEU A 77 2.13 0.38 -9.35
CA LEU A 77 0.70 0.65 -9.23
C LEU A 77 -0.15 -0.39 -9.96
N LYS A 78 0.26 -0.82 -11.15
CA LYS A 78 -0.40 -1.91 -11.88
C LYS A 78 -0.41 -3.22 -11.08
N ILE A 79 0.69 -3.57 -10.42
CA ILE A 79 0.77 -4.76 -9.56
C ILE A 79 -0.14 -4.60 -8.34
N LEU A 80 -0.17 -3.43 -7.69
CA LEU A 80 -1.04 -3.19 -6.54
C LEU A 80 -2.53 -3.20 -6.91
N GLU A 81 -2.90 -2.66 -8.07
CA GLU A 81 -4.26 -2.76 -8.61
C GLU A 81 -4.66 -4.22 -8.86
N LYS A 82 -3.73 -5.04 -9.36
CA LYS A 82 -3.95 -6.48 -9.53
C LYS A 82 -4.18 -7.18 -8.19
N VAL A 83 -3.43 -6.85 -7.14
CA VAL A 83 -3.68 -7.38 -5.78
C VAL A 83 -5.08 -7.02 -5.31
N LYS A 84 -5.46 -5.74 -5.44
CA LYS A 84 -6.74 -5.20 -5.01
C LYS A 84 -7.91 -5.90 -5.71
N THR A 85 -7.85 -6.03 -7.02
CA THR A 85 -8.90 -6.68 -7.83
C THR A 85 -8.93 -8.21 -7.65
N THR A 86 -7.78 -8.87 -7.59
CA THR A 86 -7.71 -10.34 -7.47
C THR A 86 -8.19 -10.83 -6.11
N TYR A 87 -7.89 -10.09 -5.04
CA TYR A 87 -8.15 -10.52 -3.67
C TYR A 87 -9.18 -9.67 -2.94
N ASP A 88 -9.79 -8.67 -3.59
CA ASP A 88 -10.74 -7.76 -2.96
C ASP A 88 -10.19 -7.21 -1.63
N LEU A 89 -8.98 -6.67 -1.68
CA LEU A 89 -8.26 -6.12 -0.54
C LEU A 89 -8.00 -4.64 -0.74
N PRO A 90 -8.25 -3.79 0.27
CA PRO A 90 -7.73 -2.43 0.24
C PRO A 90 -6.20 -2.44 0.30
N VAL A 91 -5.56 -1.49 -0.36
CA VAL A 91 -4.10 -1.40 -0.44
C VAL A 91 -3.57 -0.06 0.10
N VAL A 92 -2.40 -0.13 0.72
CA VAL A 92 -1.64 1.03 1.20
C VAL A 92 -0.23 1.03 0.60
N THR A 93 0.23 2.20 0.16
CA THR A 93 1.61 2.39 -0.33
C THR A 93 2.11 3.79 -0.01
N ASP A 94 3.43 3.95 0.00
CA ASP A 94 4.13 5.18 0.36
C ASP A 94 4.53 6.02 -0.86
N VAL A 95 4.36 7.34 -0.75
CA VAL A 95 4.80 8.34 -1.73
C VAL A 95 6.06 9.06 -1.25
N HIS A 96 6.95 9.38 -2.19
CA HIS A 96 8.22 10.07 -1.90
C HIS A 96 8.26 11.48 -2.51
N GLU A 97 7.41 11.74 -3.50
CA GLU A 97 7.29 13.03 -4.18
C GLU A 97 5.81 13.36 -4.37
N SER A 98 5.42 14.63 -4.23
CA SER A 98 4.01 15.00 -4.23
C SER A 98 3.30 14.79 -5.57
N HIS A 99 4.03 14.85 -6.68
CA HIS A 99 3.48 14.56 -8.01
C HIS A 99 3.05 13.08 -8.15
N GLN A 100 3.49 12.19 -7.25
CA GLN A 100 3.06 10.79 -7.22
C GLN A 100 1.65 10.64 -6.61
N CYS A 101 1.22 11.57 -5.75
CA CYS A 101 -0.01 11.44 -4.97
C CYS A 101 -1.26 11.24 -5.84
N GLU A 102 -1.34 11.93 -6.98
CA GLU A 102 -2.50 11.78 -7.87
C GLU A 102 -2.58 10.38 -8.46
N ALA A 103 -1.48 9.87 -9.04
CA ALA A 103 -1.44 8.54 -9.62
C ALA A 103 -1.67 7.46 -8.57
N VAL A 104 -1.01 7.58 -7.41
CA VAL A 104 -1.17 6.63 -6.30
C VAL A 104 -2.60 6.64 -5.77
N GLY A 105 -3.22 7.82 -5.61
CA GLY A 105 -4.59 7.95 -5.09
C GLY A 105 -5.68 7.40 -6.02
N ARG A 106 -5.38 7.13 -7.29
CA ARG A 106 -6.30 6.43 -8.21
C ARG A 106 -6.35 4.92 -7.94
N VAL A 107 -5.33 4.36 -7.30
CA VAL A 107 -5.20 2.91 -7.07
C VAL A 107 -5.30 2.57 -5.58
N ALA A 108 -4.49 3.24 -4.75
CA ALA A 108 -4.37 2.95 -3.33
C ALA A 108 -5.51 3.56 -2.51
N ASP A 109 -5.98 2.80 -1.53
CA ASP A 109 -7.02 3.23 -0.59
C ASP A 109 -6.45 4.09 0.54
N ILE A 110 -5.16 3.93 0.83
CA ILE A 110 -4.42 4.71 1.81
C ILE A 110 -3.07 5.11 1.23
N ILE A 111 -2.76 6.41 1.29
CA ILE A 111 -1.43 6.94 0.97
C ILE A 111 -0.65 7.11 2.27
N GLN A 112 0.50 6.45 2.37
CA GLN A 112 1.41 6.59 3.51
C GLN A 112 2.44 7.70 3.24
N ILE A 113 2.60 8.62 4.19
CA ILE A 113 3.70 9.61 4.16
C ILE A 113 4.89 9.03 4.94
N PRO A 114 6.07 8.86 4.29
CA PRO A 114 7.27 8.43 4.99
C PRO A 114 7.63 9.35 6.15
N ALA A 115 8.15 8.77 7.24
CA ALA A 115 8.48 9.53 8.46
C ALA A 115 9.46 10.69 8.20
N PHE A 116 10.44 10.52 7.31
CA PHE A 116 11.39 11.59 6.97
C PHE A 116 10.78 12.74 6.15
N LEU A 117 9.58 12.53 5.59
CA LEU A 117 8.82 13.53 4.83
C LEU A 117 7.68 14.18 5.63
N CYS A 118 7.48 13.79 6.89
CA CYS A 118 6.28 14.19 7.65
C CYS A 118 6.15 15.70 7.94
N ARG A 119 7.22 16.47 7.73
CA ARG A 119 7.27 17.93 7.92
C ARG A 119 7.47 18.71 6.62
N GLN A 120 7.51 18.04 5.47
CA GLN A 120 7.68 18.72 4.20
C GLN A 120 6.39 19.47 3.87
N VAL A 121 6.50 20.77 3.71
CA VAL A 121 5.44 21.62 3.16
C VAL A 121 5.82 21.88 1.71
N GLN A 122 4.86 21.73 0.79
CA GLN A 122 5.06 22.25 -0.55
C GLN A 122 4.73 23.74 -0.53
N ASP A 123 5.68 24.57 -0.92
CA ASP A 123 5.35 25.91 -1.39
C ASP A 123 4.52 25.74 -2.67
N LYS A 124 3.33 26.34 -2.67
CA LYS A 124 2.43 26.34 -3.83
C LYS A 124 3.03 27.08 -5.01
#